data_AF-A0A7X0MQD6-F1
#
_entry.id   AF-A0A7X0MQD6-F1
#
_cell.length_a   1.000
_cell.length_b   1.000
_cell.length_c   1.000
_cell.angle_alpha   90.00
_cell.angle_beta   90.00
_cell.angle_gamma   90.00
#
_symmetry.space_group_name_H-M   'P 1'
#
loop_
_entity.id
_entity.type
_entity.pdbx_description
1 polymer ?
#
loop_
_entity_poly.entity_id
_entity_poly.type
_entity_poly.pdbx_seq_one_letter_code
_entity_poly.pdbx_strand_id
1 'polypeptide(L)'
;MPEMQETETEAQRRSLALEGAMLLMIDGLAARGTISVDEAEDMLRILSTSSDGSALRANNSLRVVNQLKRLRRGDGSAAPGA
;
A
#
# COMPACT_ATOMS: atom_id res chain seq x y z
N MET A 1 27.35 -11.00 19.85
CA MET A 1 26.29 -10.38 20.67
C MET A 1 24.94 -10.88 20.16
N PRO A 2 24.41 -12.00 20.68
CA PRO A 2 23.16 -12.61 20.20
C PRO A 2 21.92 -11.71 20.41
N GLU A 3 21.87 -10.91 21.47
CA GLU A 3 20.76 -9.95 21.74
C GLU A 3 20.59 -8.86 20.65
N MET A 4 21.68 -8.47 19.98
CA MET A 4 21.62 -7.50 18.88
C MET A 4 20.95 -8.10 17.63
N GLN A 5 21.11 -9.40 17.39
CA GLN A 5 20.46 -10.09 16.27
C GLN A 5 18.98 -10.32 16.53
N GLU A 6 18.60 -10.61 17.77
CA GLU A 6 17.18 -10.74 18.16
C GLU A 6 16.41 -9.42 18.04
N THR A 7 17.04 -8.31 18.43
CA THR A 7 16.43 -6.98 18.31
C THR A 7 16.29 -6.54 16.85
N GLU A 8 17.28 -6.82 16.00
CA GLU A 8 17.23 -6.52 14.57
C GLU A 8 16.15 -7.35 13.84
N THR A 9 16.03 -8.64 14.17
CA THR A 9 14.99 -9.51 13.59
C THR A 9 13.58 -9.16 14.05
N GLU A 10 13.41 -8.69 15.29
CA GLU A 10 12.12 -8.17 15.77
C GLU A 10 11.76 -6.84 15.11
N ALA A 11 12.72 -5.94 14.95
CA ALA A 11 12.52 -4.68 14.24
C ALA A 11 12.11 -4.92 12.78
N GLN A 12 12.77 -5.87 12.10
CA GLN A 12 12.41 -6.27 10.74
C GLN A 12 10.98 -6.85 10.68
N ARG A 13 10.60 -7.74 11.60
CA ARG A 13 9.24 -8.30 11.66
C ARG A 13 8.18 -7.21 11.85
N ARG A 14 8.41 -6.26 12.75
CA ARG A 14 7.49 -5.13 12.97
C ARG A 14 7.39 -4.22 11.77
N SER A 15 8.51 -3.95 11.09
CA SER A 15 8.54 -3.17 9.86
C SER A 15 7.69 -3.83 8.76
N LEU A 16 7.82 -5.15 8.57
CA LEU A 16 7.01 -5.90 7.60
C LEU A 16 5.51 -5.90 7.95
N ALA A 17 5.17 -6.07 9.23
CA ALA A 17 3.78 -6.03 9.69
C ALA A 17 3.15 -4.66 9.47
N LEU A 18 3.89 -3.59 9.77
CA LEU A 18 3.46 -2.20 9.53
C LEU A 18 3.20 -1.96 8.05
N GLU A 19 4.12 -2.40 7.19
CA GLU A 19 3.96 -2.27 5.74
C GLU A 19 2.71 -3.01 5.23
N GLY A 20 2.48 -4.23 5.70
CA GLY A 20 1.26 -4.99 5.39
C GLY A 20 -0.01 -4.27 5.83
N ALA A 21 -0.01 -3.66 7.03
CA ALA A 21 -1.13 -2.86 7.50
C ALA A 21 -1.36 -1.62 6.64
N MET A 22 -0.30 -0.93 6.20
CA MET A 22 -0.41 0.23 5.31
C MET A 22 -1.05 -0.14 3.98
N LEU A 23 -0.65 -1.24 3.36
CA LEU A 23 -1.23 -1.70 2.09
C LEU A 23 -2.73 -1.99 2.23
N LEU A 24 -3.13 -2.70 3.28
CA LEU A 24 -4.55 -2.97 3.56
C LEU A 24 -5.36 -1.69 3.79
N MET A 25 -4.78 -0.70 4.46
CA MET A 25 -5.42 0.59 4.67
C MET A 25 -5.61 1.35 3.36
N ILE A 26 -4.58 1.43 2.51
CA ILE A 26 -4.64 2.10 1.20
C ILE A 26 -5.73 1.46 0.33
N ASP A 27 -5.72 0.13 0.21
CA ASP A 27 -6.71 -0.62 -0.56
C ASP A 27 -8.14 -0.36 -0.04
N GLY A 28 -8.31 -0.40 1.29
CA GLY A 28 -9.61 -0.17 1.93
C GLY A 28 -10.13 1.25 1.79
N LEU A 29 -9.27 2.27 1.88
CA LEU A 29 -9.64 3.67 1.70
C LEU A 29 -9.99 3.97 0.24
N ALA A 30 -9.21 3.45 -0.71
CA ALA A 30 -9.49 3.59 -2.13
C ALA A 30 -10.81 2.90 -2.51
N ALA A 31 -11.04 1.67 -2.04
CA ALA A 31 -12.25 0.90 -2.33
C ALA A 31 -13.51 1.60 -1.81
N ARG A 32 -13.47 2.15 -0.59
CA ARG A 32 -14.56 2.95 -0.01
C ARG A 32 -14.69 4.34 -0.62
N GLY A 33 -13.70 4.78 -1.39
CA GLY A 33 -13.70 6.10 -2.00
C GLY A 33 -13.48 7.23 -1.00
N THR A 34 -12.79 6.94 0.11
CA THR A 34 -12.35 7.95 1.08
C THR A 34 -11.14 8.74 0.57
N ILE A 35 -10.30 8.08 -0.23
CA ILE A 35 -9.23 8.71 -1.01
C ILE A 35 -9.47 8.47 -2.49
N SER A 36 -8.86 9.30 -3.33
CA SER A 36 -8.89 9.11 -4.77
C SER A 36 -8.08 7.86 -5.16
N VAL A 37 -8.42 7.26 -6.30
CA VAL A 37 -7.69 6.09 -6.80
C VAL A 37 -6.29 6.50 -7.27
N ASP A 38 -6.13 7.73 -7.76
CA ASP A 38 -4.83 8.27 -8.16
C ASP A 38 -3.92 8.51 -6.93
N GLU A 39 -4.48 9.02 -5.83
CA GLU A 39 -3.76 9.17 -4.57
C GLU A 39 -3.30 7.83 -4.00
N ALA A 40 -4.16 6.81 -4.07
CA ALA A 40 -3.79 5.44 -3.70
C ALA A 40 -2.67 4.89 -4.60
N GLU A 41 -2.71 5.17 -5.90
CA GLU A 41 -1.66 4.77 -6.86
C GLU A 41 -0.32 5.41 -6.51
N ASP A 42 -0.29 6.71 -6.21
CA ASP A 42 0.92 7.44 -5.84
C ASP A 42 1.53 6.92 -4.54
N MET A 43 0.71 6.67 -3.51
CA MET A 43 1.16 6.08 -2.25
C MET A 43 1.80 4.71 -2.46
N LEU A 44 1.20 3.85 -3.29
CA LEU A 44 1.74 2.53 -3.59
C LEU A 44 3.03 2.59 -4.40
N ARG A 45 3.17 3.55 -5.32
CA ARG A 45 4.44 3.79 -6.03
C ARG A 45 5.55 4.17 -5.07
N ILE A 46 5.29 5.03 -4.09
CA ILE A 46 6.27 5.38 -3.04
C ILE A 46 6.69 4.12 -2.26
N LEU A 47 5.72 3.34 -1.80
CA LEU A 47 6.00 2.10 -1.06
C LEU A 47 6.80 1.08 -1.89
N SER A 48 6.55 1.02 -3.20
CA SER A 48 7.26 0.10 -4.10
C SER A 48 8.76 0.40 -4.23
N THR A 49 9.20 1.62 -3.89
CA THR A 49 10.61 2.03 -3.99
C THR A 49 11.43 1.74 -2.72
N SER A 50 10.80 1.33 -1.62
CA SER A 50 11.51 1.22 -0.32
C SER A 50 12.32 -0.06 -0.16
N SER A 51 11.92 -1.17 -0.80
CA SER A 51 12.67 -2.44 -0.87
C SER A 51 12.10 -3.38 -1.92
N ASP A 52 12.85 -4.41 -2.35
CA ASP A 52 12.35 -5.44 -3.27
C ASP A 52 11.12 -6.19 -2.72
N GLY A 53 11.10 -6.45 -1.41
CA GLY A 53 9.96 -7.08 -0.74
C GLY A 53 8.73 -6.18 -0.74
N SER A 54 8.95 -4.87 -0.57
CA SER A 54 7.89 -3.86 -0.61
C SER A 54 7.37 -3.65 -2.03
N ALA A 55 8.24 -3.70 -3.04
CA ALA A 55 7.87 -3.67 -4.45
C ALA A 55 6.92 -4.81 -4.82
N LEU A 56 7.23 -6.05 -4.40
CA LEU A 56 6.37 -7.21 -4.65
C LEU A 56 4.98 -7.06 -4.03
N ARG A 57 4.89 -6.57 -2.78
CA ARG A 57 3.61 -6.39 -2.10
C ARG A 57 2.81 -5.21 -2.66
N ALA A 58 3.46 -4.07 -2.89
CA ALA A 58 2.84 -2.89 -3.50
C ALA A 58 2.31 -3.19 -4.92
N ASN A 59 2.99 -4.02 -5.70
CA ASN A 59 2.51 -4.44 -7.03
C ASN A 59 1.17 -5.18 -6.98
N ASN A 60 0.89 -5.94 -5.91
CA ASN A 60 -0.41 -6.58 -5.75
C ASN A 60 -1.51 -5.57 -5.46
N SER A 61 -1.28 -4.63 -4.52
CA SER A 61 -2.23 -3.54 -4.24
C SER A 61 -2.42 -2.61 -5.44
N LEU A 62 -1.37 -2.33 -6.23
CA LEU A 62 -1.46 -1.56 -7.47
C LEU A 62 -2.41 -2.22 -8.48
N ARG A 63 -2.45 -3.55 -8.53
CA ARG A 63 -3.40 -4.28 -9.39
C ARG A 63 -4.84 -4.05 -8.94
N VAL A 64 -5.09 -4.03 -7.63
CA VAL A 64 -6.42 -3.76 -7.05
C VAL A 64 -6.85 -2.33 -7.35
N VAL A 65 -5.99 -1.35 -7.09
CA VAL A 65 -6.24 0.08 -7.36
C VAL A 65 -6.49 0.32 -8.86
N ASN A 66 -5.69 -0.28 -9.74
CA ASN A 66 -5.92 -0.19 -11.19
C ASN A 66 -7.27 -0.79 -11.61
N GLN A 67 -7.69 -1.89 -10.99
CA GLN A 67 -8.99 -2.47 -11.26
C GLN A 67 -10.13 -1.55 -10.76
N LEU A 68 -9.97 -0.92 -9.61
CA LEU A 68 -10.91 0.10 -9.11
C LEU A 68 -11.01 1.28 -10.08
N LYS A 69 -9.87 1.78 -10.60
CA LYS A 69 -9.81 2.85 -11.61
C LYS A 69 -10.62 2.50 -12.84
N ARG A 70 -10.48 1.27 -13.36
CA ARG A 70 -11.23 0.77 -14.52
C ARG A 70 -12.73 0.70 -14.23
N LEU A 71 -13.13 0.20 -13.07
CA LEU A 71 -14.54 0.09 -12.68
C LEU A 71 -15.21 1.46 -12.53
N ARG A 72 -14.47 2.48 -12.08
CA ARG A 72 -14.92 3.87 -12.00
C ARG A 72 -14.81 4.64 -13.33
N ARG A 73 -14.73 3.92 -14.46
CA ARG A 73 -14.62 4.49 -15.83
C ARG A 73 -13.42 5.42 -16.03
N GLY A 74 -12.34 5.22 -15.28
CA GLY A 74 -11.14 6.06 -15.36
C GLY A 74 -11.22 7.37 -14.59
N ASP A 75 -12.34 7.66 -13.90
CA ASP A 75 -12.39 8.75 -12.92
C ASP A 75 -11.71 8.26 -11.62
N GLY A 76 -10.39 8.35 -11.62
CA GLY A 76 -9.55 8.07 -10.47
C GLY A 76 -9.43 9.26 -9.52
N SER A 77 -9.90 10.44 -9.94
CA SER A 77 -9.73 11.73 -9.27
C SER A 77 -10.80 12.01 -8.23
N ALA A 78 -12.02 11.50 -8.45
CA ALA A 78 -13.13 11.68 -7.54
C ALA A 78 -13.15 10.58 -6.44
N ALA A 79 -12.96 11.02 -5.20
CA ALA A 79 -13.31 10.24 -4.02
C ALA A 79 -14.81 10.46 -3.76
N PRO A 80 -15.70 9.45 -3.89
CA PRO A 80 -17.12 9.65 -3.60
C PRO A 80 -17.32 10.06 -2.13
N GLY A 81 -17.53 11.35 -1.90
CA GLY A 81 -17.71 11.96 -0.57
C GLY A 81 -16.86 13.20 -0.28
N ALA A 82 -15.95 13.60 -1.17
CA ALA A 82 -15.17 14.83 -1.10
C ALA A 82 -15.74 15.95 -2.00
#